data_AF-A0A2H0VDW9-F1
#
_entry.id   AF-A0A2H0VDW9-F1
#
_cell.length_a   1.000
_cell.length_b   1.000
_cell.length_c   1.000
_cell.angle_alpha   90.00
_cell.angle_beta   90.00
_cell.angle_gamma   90.00
#
_symmetry.space_group_name_H-M   'P 1'
#
loop_
_entity.id
_entity.type
_entity.pdbx_description
1 polymer ?
#
loop_
_entity_poly.entity_id
_entity_poly.type
_entity_poly.pdbx_seq_one_letter_code
_entity_poly.pdbx_strand_id
1 'polypeptide(L)'
;MALSDIKKTIMKEADSQAKAILKEGKVSVLVIEKEWSKKIAEKKALLLDRANKKARQKVRQERFAVKAQSHSDLLSKKREVIGKVYEAAANKLSHLTPTEIAILMKKLVADLPLESGELTVSKKHVGALKKALGAKARKFKVLTEDLSGGFIVSSGGLQLNYSFEALVANSKEQTEIEVAEYLFGTN
;
A
#
# COMPACT_ATOMS: atom_id res chain seq x y z
N MET A 1 -14.87 -14.30 103.80
CA MET A 1 -14.79 -15.26 102.67
C MET A 1 -15.41 -14.73 101.37
N ALA A 2 -16.42 -13.85 101.38
CA ALA A 2 -17.10 -13.39 100.15
C ALA A 2 -16.24 -12.61 99.12
N LEU A 3 -15.26 -11.81 99.54
CA LEU A 3 -14.45 -10.96 98.64
C LEU A 3 -13.49 -11.74 97.72
N SER A 4 -12.96 -12.86 98.21
CA SER A 4 -12.05 -13.74 97.45
C SER A 4 -12.75 -14.38 96.25
N ASP A 5 -13.98 -14.83 96.48
CA ASP A 5 -14.75 -15.54 95.47
C ASP A 5 -15.27 -14.58 94.40
N ILE A 6 -15.70 -13.37 94.79
CA ILE A 6 -16.07 -12.30 93.85
C ILE A 6 -14.90 -11.95 92.92
N LYS A 7 -13.68 -11.78 93.46
CA LYS A 7 -12.48 -11.48 92.67
C LYS A 7 -12.16 -12.59 91.67
N LYS A 8 -12.26 -13.87 92.09
CA LYS A 8 -12.04 -15.02 91.21
C LYS A 8 -13.05 -15.08 90.08
N THR A 9 -14.33 -14.79 90.36
CA THR A 9 -15.38 -14.78 89.34
C THR A 9 -15.15 -13.67 88.31
N ILE A 10 -14.81 -12.46 88.76
CA ILE A 10 -14.47 -11.33 87.87
C ILE A 10 -13.26 -11.67 86.98
N MET A 11 -12.20 -12.27 87.53
CA MET A 11 -11.04 -12.68 86.72
C MET A 11 -11.41 -13.77 85.70
N LYS A 12 -12.26 -14.73 86.07
CA LYS A 12 -12.74 -15.78 85.15
C LYS A 12 -13.59 -15.21 84.01
N GLU A 13 -14.45 -14.24 84.31
CA GLU A 13 -15.25 -13.54 83.32
C GLU A 13 -14.36 -12.69 82.39
N ALA A 14 -13.38 -11.97 82.93
CA ALA A 14 -12.41 -11.20 82.16
C ALA A 14 -11.58 -12.10 81.22
N ASP A 15 -11.10 -13.26 81.70
CA ASP A 15 -10.38 -14.23 80.87
C ASP A 15 -11.27 -14.84 79.78
N SER A 16 -12.55 -15.11 80.10
CA SER A 16 -13.53 -15.62 79.14
C SER A 16 -13.81 -14.58 78.04
N GLN A 17 -14.02 -13.32 78.42
CA GLN A 17 -14.20 -12.22 77.48
C GLN A 17 -12.95 -11.97 76.62
N ALA A 18 -11.76 -11.99 77.21
CA ALA A 18 -10.50 -11.87 76.47
C ALA A 18 -10.31 -13.00 75.45
N LYS A 19 -10.65 -14.25 75.82
CA LYS A 19 -10.64 -15.39 74.90
C LYS A 19 -11.68 -15.26 73.79
N ALA A 20 -12.88 -14.75 74.09
CA ALA A 20 -13.92 -14.51 73.11
C ALA A 20 -13.47 -13.45 72.08
N ILE A 21 -12.93 -12.31 72.54
CA ILE A 21 -12.39 -11.25 71.69
C ILE A 21 -11.24 -11.77 70.81
N LEU A 22 -10.32 -12.57 71.37
CA LEU A 22 -9.24 -13.18 70.60
C LEU A 22 -9.75 -14.18 69.55
N LYS A 23 -10.81 -14.93 69.86
CA LYS A 23 -11.41 -15.88 68.92
C LYS A 23 -12.14 -15.16 67.80
N GLU A 24 -12.90 -14.11 68.11
CA GLU A 24 -13.52 -13.23 67.09
C GLU A 24 -12.46 -12.54 66.21
N GLY A 25 -11.39 -12.03 66.81
CA GLY A 25 -10.27 -11.43 66.08
C GLY A 25 -9.60 -12.40 65.11
N LYS A 26 -9.41 -13.66 65.50
CA LYS A 26 -8.86 -14.69 64.60
C LYS A 26 -9.81 -15.03 63.45
N VAL A 27 -11.11 -15.13 63.74
CA VAL A 27 -12.12 -15.40 62.71
C VAL A 27 -12.21 -14.24 61.72
N SER A 28 -12.19 -12.99 62.20
CA SER A 28 -12.24 -11.81 61.33
C SER A 28 -11.00 -11.69 60.44
N VAL A 29 -9.79 -11.98 60.97
CA VAL A 29 -8.56 -12.04 60.17
C VAL A 29 -8.67 -13.07 59.04
N LEU A 30 -9.15 -14.28 59.33
CA LEU A 30 -9.31 -15.33 58.31
C LEU A 30 -10.35 -14.95 57.24
N VAL A 31 -11.43 -14.27 57.62
CA VAL A 31 -12.43 -13.77 56.67
C VAL A 31 -11.81 -12.71 55.76
N ILE A 32 -11.07 -11.76 56.33
CA ILE A 32 -10.36 -10.70 55.58
C ILE A 32 -9.35 -11.33 54.61
N GLU A 33 -8.52 -12.27 55.05
CA GLU A 33 -7.54 -12.96 54.20
C GLU A 33 -8.21 -13.72 53.04
N LYS A 34 -9.34 -14.39 53.30
CA LYS A 34 -10.10 -15.11 52.27
C LYS A 34 -10.72 -14.16 51.26
N GLU A 35 -11.24 -13.01 51.69
CA GLU A 35 -11.77 -11.99 50.79
C GLU A 35 -10.67 -11.36 49.91
N TRP A 36 -9.53 -10.99 50.52
CA TRP A 36 -8.43 -10.38 49.78
C TRP A 36 -7.75 -11.36 48.83
N SER A 37 -7.56 -12.62 49.23
CA SER A 37 -7.01 -13.64 48.34
C SER A 37 -7.90 -13.86 47.11
N LYS A 38 -9.23 -13.85 47.29
CA LYS A 38 -10.18 -13.92 46.17
C LYS A 38 -10.08 -12.70 45.26
N LYS A 39 -10.05 -11.48 45.81
CA LYS A 39 -9.87 -10.23 45.05
C LYS A 39 -8.54 -10.18 44.29
N ILE A 40 -7.47 -10.69 44.89
CA ILE A 40 -6.14 -10.78 44.26
C ILE A 40 -6.18 -11.76 43.09
N ALA A 41 -6.78 -12.94 43.29
CA ALA A 41 -6.93 -13.94 42.23
C ALA A 41 -7.73 -13.40 41.04
N GLU A 42 -8.86 -12.73 41.31
CA GLU A 42 -9.69 -12.09 40.27
C GLU A 42 -8.93 -10.99 39.53
N LYS A 43 -8.24 -10.08 40.25
CA LYS A 43 -7.40 -9.04 39.62
C LYS A 43 -6.28 -9.63 38.78
N LYS A 44 -5.62 -10.69 39.26
CA LYS A 44 -4.54 -11.37 38.53
C LYS A 44 -5.08 -12.01 37.24
N ALA A 45 -6.22 -12.68 37.32
CA ALA A 45 -6.88 -13.27 36.15
C ALA A 45 -7.24 -12.20 35.11
N LEU A 46 -7.82 -11.06 35.54
CA LEU A 46 -8.13 -9.94 34.66
C LEU A 46 -6.89 -9.32 34.01
N LEU A 47 -5.80 -9.17 34.76
CA LEU A 47 -4.52 -8.66 34.24
C LEU A 47 -3.94 -9.61 33.18
N LEU A 48 -3.94 -10.91 33.44
CA LEU A 48 -3.46 -11.92 32.50
C LEU A 48 -4.32 -11.98 31.24
N ASP A 49 -5.65 -11.94 31.37
CA ASP A 49 -6.56 -11.92 30.22
C ASP A 49 -6.32 -10.67 29.34
N ARG A 50 -6.20 -9.49 29.96
CA ARG A 50 -5.88 -8.25 29.24
C ARG A 50 -4.51 -8.33 28.56
N ALA A 51 -3.49 -8.85 29.24
CA ALA A 51 -2.16 -9.01 28.67
C ALA A 51 -2.20 -9.97 27.46
N ASN A 52 -2.89 -11.11 27.59
CA ASN A 52 -3.05 -12.08 26.52
C ASN A 52 -3.82 -11.51 25.33
N LYS A 53 -4.91 -10.77 25.57
CA LYS A 53 -5.68 -10.09 24.52
C LYS A 53 -4.81 -9.07 23.77
N LYS A 54 -4.06 -8.23 24.50
CA LYS A 54 -3.13 -7.27 23.89
C LYS A 54 -2.03 -7.96 23.08
N ALA A 55 -1.44 -9.03 23.60
CA ALA A 55 -0.43 -9.81 22.88
C ALA A 55 -0.98 -10.41 21.57
N ARG A 56 -2.17 -11.03 21.63
CA ARG A 56 -2.85 -11.57 20.44
C ARG A 56 -3.20 -10.49 19.42
N GLN A 57 -3.65 -9.32 19.88
CA GLN A 57 -3.93 -8.17 19.01
C GLN A 57 -2.67 -7.68 18.31
N LYS A 58 -1.55 -7.53 19.03
CA LYS A 58 -0.26 -7.15 18.43
C LYS A 58 0.19 -8.16 17.38
N VAL A 59 0.20 -9.45 17.71
CA VAL A 59 0.58 -10.51 16.75
C VAL A 59 -0.32 -10.47 15.50
N ARG A 60 -1.61 -10.23 15.68
CA ARG A 60 -2.56 -10.10 14.56
C ARG A 60 -2.26 -8.86 13.71
N GLN A 61 -2.00 -7.71 14.33
CA GLN A 61 -1.64 -6.48 13.64
C GLN A 61 -0.34 -6.64 12.84
N GLU A 62 0.71 -7.17 13.46
CA GLU A 62 1.99 -7.42 12.79
C GLU A 62 1.83 -8.38 11.60
N ARG A 63 1.06 -9.47 11.77
CA ARG A 63 0.77 -10.39 10.67
C ARG A 63 0.05 -9.72 9.51
N PHE A 64 -0.89 -8.81 9.79
CA PHE A 64 -1.56 -8.06 8.74
C PHE A 64 -0.62 -7.07 8.05
N ALA A 65 0.22 -6.36 8.83
CA ALA A 65 1.21 -5.44 8.29
C ALA A 65 2.19 -6.16 7.35
N VAL A 66 2.74 -7.30 7.78
CA VAL A 66 3.66 -8.12 6.97
C VAL A 66 2.98 -8.63 5.69
N LYS A 67 1.73 -9.11 5.77
CA LYS A 67 0.99 -9.55 4.58
C LYS A 67 0.73 -8.39 3.62
N ALA A 68 0.28 -7.24 4.12
CA ALA A 68 0.03 -6.06 3.31
C ALA A 68 1.32 -5.59 2.62
N GLN A 69 2.44 -5.56 3.34
CA GLN A 69 3.75 -5.23 2.79
C GLN A 69 4.15 -6.22 1.69
N SER A 70 4.03 -7.53 1.94
CA SER A 70 4.37 -8.56 0.96
C SER A 70 3.55 -8.43 -0.33
N HIS A 71 2.25 -8.13 -0.20
CA HIS A 71 1.38 -7.89 -1.36
C HIS A 71 1.78 -6.62 -2.11
N SER A 72 2.08 -5.53 -1.39
CA SER A 72 2.55 -4.27 -1.99
C SER A 72 3.84 -4.46 -2.76
N ASP A 73 4.81 -5.18 -2.16
CA ASP A 73 6.11 -5.46 -2.78
C ASP A 73 5.95 -6.30 -4.04
N LEU A 74 5.13 -7.36 -3.97
CA LEU A 74 4.82 -8.20 -5.14
C LEU A 74 4.18 -7.39 -6.27
N LEU A 75 3.19 -6.56 -5.95
CA LEU A 75 2.52 -5.71 -6.93
C LEU A 75 3.47 -4.70 -7.56
N SER A 76 4.33 -4.08 -6.74
CA SER A 76 5.36 -3.16 -7.21
C SER A 76 6.32 -3.85 -8.19
N LYS A 77 6.77 -5.07 -7.87
CA LYS A 77 7.62 -5.85 -8.77
C LYS A 77 6.93 -6.27 -10.05
N LYS A 78 5.65 -6.67 -10.01
CA LYS A 78 4.86 -6.94 -11.22
C LYS A 78 4.77 -5.70 -12.12
N ARG A 79 4.48 -4.53 -11.55
CA ARG A 79 4.43 -3.26 -12.28
C ARG A 79 5.79 -2.87 -12.88
N GLU A 80 6.88 -3.13 -12.16
CA GLU A 80 8.24 -2.91 -12.65
C GLU A 80 8.52 -3.76 -13.91
N VAL A 81 8.15 -5.04 -13.88
CA VAL A 81 8.31 -5.95 -15.03
C VAL A 81 7.46 -5.49 -16.22
N ILE A 82 6.19 -5.13 -15.99
CA ILE A 82 5.33 -4.56 -17.03
C ILE A 82 5.97 -3.29 -17.62
N GLY A 83 6.48 -2.39 -16.77
CA GLY A 83 7.20 -1.20 -17.19
C GLY A 83 8.36 -1.50 -18.14
N LYS A 84 9.20 -2.48 -17.79
CA LYS A 84 10.32 -2.93 -18.62
C LYS A 84 9.88 -3.49 -19.98
N VAL A 85 8.74 -4.16 -20.05
CA VAL A 85 8.19 -4.64 -21.33
C VAL A 85 7.82 -3.48 -22.24
N TYR A 86 7.16 -2.45 -21.71
CA TYR A 86 6.81 -1.26 -22.48
C TYR A 86 8.03 -0.41 -22.84
N GLU A 87 9.02 -0.29 -21.96
CA GLU A 87 10.31 0.33 -22.30
C GLU A 87 11.01 -0.44 -23.44
N ALA A 88 11.01 -1.77 -23.41
CA ALA A 88 11.54 -2.59 -24.48
C ALA A 88 10.74 -2.39 -25.79
N ALA A 89 9.43 -2.21 -25.72
CA ALA A 89 8.60 -1.88 -26.88
C ALA A 89 8.95 -0.51 -27.47
N ALA A 90 9.10 0.52 -26.64
CA ALA A 90 9.54 1.86 -27.08
C ALA A 90 10.94 1.82 -27.71
N ASN A 91 11.87 1.05 -27.12
CA ASN A 91 13.20 0.85 -27.67
C ASN A 91 13.18 0.10 -29.01
N LYS A 92 12.29 -0.87 -29.19
CA LYS A 92 12.09 -1.52 -30.49
C LYS A 92 11.59 -0.54 -31.55
N LEU A 93 10.68 0.36 -31.19
CA LEU A 93 10.17 1.40 -32.09
C LEU A 93 11.28 2.37 -32.55
N SER A 94 12.18 2.76 -31.65
CA SER A 94 13.29 3.66 -31.99
C SER A 94 14.37 3.03 -32.88
N HIS A 95 14.44 1.70 -32.92
CA HIS A 95 15.39 0.92 -33.73
C HIS A 95 14.77 0.27 -34.98
N LEU A 96 13.53 0.63 -35.34
CA LEU A 96 12.88 0.15 -36.56
C LEU A 96 13.70 0.51 -37.82
N THR A 97 13.56 -0.31 -38.85
CA THR A 97 14.22 -0.05 -40.13
C THR A 97 13.63 1.22 -40.78
N PRO A 98 14.40 1.93 -41.64
CA PRO A 98 13.91 3.13 -42.31
C PRO A 98 12.61 2.91 -43.11
N THR A 99 12.42 1.71 -43.66
CA THR A 99 11.21 1.29 -44.38
C THR A 99 9.99 1.17 -43.46
N GLU A 100 10.14 0.53 -42.31
CA GLU A 100 9.06 0.36 -41.32
C GLU A 100 8.66 1.70 -40.71
N ILE A 101 9.64 2.55 -40.39
CA ILE A 101 9.38 3.91 -39.88
C ILE A 101 8.60 4.72 -40.91
N ALA A 102 8.93 4.64 -42.20
CA ALA A 102 8.20 5.36 -43.23
C ALA A 102 6.73 4.91 -43.34
N ILE A 103 6.45 3.60 -43.17
CA ILE A 103 5.08 3.07 -43.15
C ILE A 103 4.33 3.55 -41.90
N LEU A 104 4.97 3.47 -40.73
CA LEU A 104 4.40 3.93 -39.47
C LEU A 104 4.07 5.43 -39.53
N MET A 105 5.01 6.26 -39.99
CA MET A 105 4.83 7.71 -40.14
C MET A 105 3.69 8.05 -41.10
N LYS A 106 3.54 7.30 -42.21
CA LYS A 106 2.40 7.48 -43.13
C LYS A 106 1.06 7.22 -42.46
N LYS A 107 0.95 6.17 -41.64
CA LYS A 107 -0.29 5.86 -40.90
C LYS A 107 -0.60 6.95 -39.87
N LEU A 108 0.39 7.32 -39.06
CA LEU A 108 0.22 8.36 -38.03
C LEU A 108 -0.17 9.73 -38.61
N VAL A 109 0.37 10.10 -39.77
CA VAL A 109 0.02 11.36 -40.46
C VAL A 109 -1.35 11.27 -41.14
N ALA A 110 -1.80 10.08 -41.55
CA ALA A 110 -3.14 9.89 -42.10
C ALA A 110 -4.22 10.07 -41.03
N ASP A 111 -3.96 9.59 -39.81
CA ASP A 111 -4.85 9.70 -38.65
C ASP A 111 -4.82 11.08 -37.98
N LEU A 112 -4.05 12.03 -38.53
CA LEU A 112 -3.92 13.36 -37.96
C LEU A 112 -5.22 14.18 -38.16
N PRO A 113 -5.89 14.62 -37.09
CA PRO A 113 -7.16 15.37 -37.20
C PRO A 113 -6.94 16.85 -37.59
N LEU A 114 -5.69 17.32 -37.63
CA LEU A 114 -5.33 18.70 -37.90
C LEU A 114 -4.94 18.90 -39.36
N GLU A 115 -5.35 20.01 -39.95
CA GLU A 115 -5.04 20.35 -41.35
C GLU A 115 -3.79 21.22 -41.54
N SER A 116 -3.38 21.96 -40.50
CA SER A 116 -2.21 22.85 -40.52
C SER A 116 -1.69 23.06 -39.09
N GLY A 117 -0.41 23.42 -38.96
CA GLY A 117 0.22 23.65 -37.65
C GLY A 117 1.74 23.56 -37.67
N GLU A 118 2.35 23.57 -36.49
CA GLU A 118 3.76 23.30 -36.29
C GLU A 118 3.96 21.82 -35.97
N LEU A 119 4.93 21.18 -36.61
CA LEU A 119 5.22 19.77 -36.44
C LEU A 119 6.68 19.58 -36.03
N THR A 120 6.90 19.10 -34.83
CA THR A 120 8.23 18.86 -34.27
C THR A 120 8.61 17.38 -34.39
N VAL A 121 9.77 17.10 -34.97
CA VAL A 121 10.26 15.73 -35.21
C VAL A 121 11.76 15.61 -34.95
N SER A 122 12.23 14.41 -34.61
CA SER A 122 13.67 14.14 -34.50
C SER A 122 14.41 14.39 -35.81
N LYS A 123 15.63 14.93 -35.73
CA LYS A 123 16.51 15.18 -36.90
C LYS A 123 16.67 13.94 -37.79
N LYS A 124 16.69 12.74 -37.18
CA LYS A 124 16.84 11.45 -37.88
C LYS A 124 15.63 11.08 -38.76
N HIS A 125 14.43 11.59 -38.43
CA HIS A 125 13.17 11.16 -39.07
C HIS A 125 12.49 12.25 -39.91
N VAL A 126 13.08 13.45 -40.00
CA VAL A 126 12.56 14.57 -40.83
C VAL A 126 12.27 14.13 -42.26
N GLY A 127 13.19 13.36 -42.87
CA GLY A 127 13.03 12.91 -44.25
C GLY A 127 11.88 11.93 -44.44
N ALA A 128 11.70 11.00 -43.50
CA ALA A 128 10.58 10.04 -43.52
C ALA A 128 9.24 10.76 -43.32
N LEU A 129 9.20 11.72 -42.40
CA LEU A 129 8.01 12.52 -42.13
C LEU A 129 7.62 13.41 -43.33
N LYS A 130 8.56 14.13 -43.95
CA LYS A 130 8.27 14.96 -45.13
C LYS A 130 7.72 14.11 -46.28
N LYS A 131 8.27 12.90 -46.47
CA LYS A 131 7.74 11.93 -47.45
C LYS A 131 6.35 11.42 -47.07
N ALA A 132 6.06 11.25 -45.79
CA ALA A 132 4.75 10.83 -45.28
C ALA A 132 3.68 11.93 -45.42
N LEU A 133 4.02 13.19 -45.17
CA LEU A 133 3.14 14.36 -45.33
C LEU A 133 2.78 14.64 -46.79
N GLY A 134 3.67 14.37 -47.74
CA GLY A 134 3.42 14.56 -49.17
C GLY A 134 2.90 15.97 -49.47
N ALA A 135 1.70 16.07 -50.07
CA ALA A 135 1.05 17.34 -50.39
C ALA A 135 0.65 18.18 -49.16
N LYS A 136 0.40 17.55 -48.00
CA LYS A 136 0.07 18.25 -46.75
C LYS A 136 1.27 18.99 -46.15
N ALA A 137 2.49 18.66 -46.56
CA ALA A 137 3.72 19.27 -46.01
C ALA A 137 3.75 20.80 -46.15
N ARG A 138 3.04 21.39 -47.13
CA ARG A 138 2.96 22.85 -47.32
C ARG A 138 2.13 23.57 -46.25
N LYS A 139 1.24 22.86 -45.56
CA LYS A 139 0.39 23.39 -44.49
C LYS A 139 1.02 23.27 -43.11
N PHE A 140 2.14 22.55 -42.98
CA PHE A 140 2.82 22.31 -41.71
C PHE A 140 4.22 22.91 -41.69
N LYS A 141 4.55 23.64 -40.63
CA LYS A 141 5.90 24.13 -40.37
C LYS A 141 6.67 23.06 -39.60
N VAL A 142 7.67 22.45 -40.22
CA VAL A 142 8.44 21.36 -39.61
C VAL A 142 9.60 21.93 -38.78
N LEU A 143 9.58 21.65 -37.47
CA LEU A 143 10.62 21.96 -36.50
C LEU A 143 11.38 20.68 -36.12
N THR A 144 12.60 20.85 -35.61
CA THR A 144 13.42 19.72 -35.14
C THR A 144 13.82 19.87 -33.69
N GLU A 145 13.52 18.86 -32.89
CA GLU A 145 13.94 18.75 -31.49
C GLU A 145 14.60 17.39 -31.24
N ASP A 146 15.19 17.23 -30.06
CA ASP A 146 15.80 15.96 -29.65
C ASP A 146 14.72 15.01 -29.14
N LEU A 147 14.15 14.26 -30.07
CA LEU A 147 13.13 13.24 -29.80
C LEU A 147 13.70 11.86 -30.12
N SER A 148 13.37 10.88 -29.28
CA SER A 148 13.71 9.47 -29.46
C SER A 148 13.06 8.86 -30.72
N GLY A 149 11.91 9.42 -31.14
CA GLY A 149 11.22 9.10 -32.38
C GLY A 149 9.79 9.66 -32.41
N GLY A 150 9.03 9.35 -33.46
CA GLY A 150 7.68 9.91 -33.66
C GLY A 150 7.70 11.41 -33.95
N PHE A 151 6.59 12.10 -33.66
CA PHE A 151 6.47 13.55 -33.86
C PHE A 151 5.40 14.18 -32.96
N ILE A 152 5.45 15.50 -32.82
CA ILE A 152 4.47 16.29 -32.07
C ILE A 152 3.86 17.32 -33.03
N VAL A 153 2.54 17.48 -32.99
CA VAL A 153 1.82 18.51 -33.77
C VAL A 153 1.17 19.51 -32.84
N SER A 154 1.35 20.80 -33.12
CA SER A 154 0.74 21.91 -32.38
C SER A 154 -0.01 22.85 -33.34
N SER A 155 -1.26 23.18 -33.04
CA SER A 155 -2.06 24.12 -33.82
C SER A 155 -3.16 24.76 -32.99
N GLY A 156 -3.29 26.08 -33.02
CA GLY A 156 -4.41 26.81 -32.39
C GLY A 156 -4.59 26.57 -30.89
N GLY A 157 -3.52 26.27 -30.15
CA GLY A 157 -3.57 25.94 -28.71
C GLY A 157 -3.78 24.46 -28.39
N LEU A 158 -4.00 23.61 -29.40
CA LEU A 158 -4.03 22.15 -29.26
C LEU A 158 -2.67 21.55 -29.60
N GLN A 159 -2.17 20.65 -28.76
CA GLN A 159 -0.94 19.89 -29.00
C GLN A 159 -1.24 18.39 -28.91
N LEU A 160 -0.88 17.65 -29.97
CA LEU A 160 -1.01 16.21 -30.05
C LEU A 160 0.38 15.58 -30.08
N ASN A 161 0.62 14.67 -29.14
CA ASN A 161 1.91 14.00 -28.99
C ASN A 161 1.84 12.59 -29.59
N TYR A 162 2.52 12.40 -30.73
CA TYR A 162 2.72 11.12 -31.40
C TYR A 162 4.18 10.66 -31.30
N SER A 163 4.89 11.02 -30.22
CA SER A 163 6.20 10.43 -29.92
C SER A 163 6.04 8.92 -29.68
N PHE A 164 7.09 8.14 -29.93
CA PHE A 164 7.02 6.69 -29.68
C PHE A 164 6.73 6.39 -28.22
N GLU A 165 7.25 7.19 -27.30
CA GLU A 165 6.95 7.10 -25.86
C GLU A 165 5.46 7.34 -25.58
N ALA A 166 4.86 8.37 -26.18
CA ALA A 166 3.43 8.67 -26.00
C ALA A 166 2.53 7.60 -26.61
N LEU A 167 2.90 7.06 -27.78
CA LEU A 167 2.18 5.95 -28.41
C LEU A 167 2.21 4.69 -27.56
N VAL A 168 3.38 4.35 -26.99
CA VAL A 168 3.53 3.20 -26.10
C VAL A 168 2.78 3.42 -24.79
N ALA A 169 2.80 4.63 -24.22
CA ALA A 169 2.04 4.96 -23.03
C ALA A 169 0.53 4.82 -23.25
N ASN A 170 0.00 5.33 -24.36
CA ASN A 170 -1.42 5.18 -24.71
C ASN A 170 -1.79 3.71 -24.96
N SER A 171 -0.93 2.95 -25.64
CA SER A 171 -1.12 1.51 -25.82
C SER A 171 -1.09 0.76 -24.48
N LYS A 172 -0.24 1.18 -23.54
CA LYS A 172 -0.17 0.58 -22.21
C LYS A 172 -1.51 0.71 -21.48
N GLU A 173 -2.12 1.89 -21.47
CA GLU A 173 -3.43 2.09 -20.81
C GLU A 173 -4.51 1.13 -21.33
N GLN A 174 -4.46 0.78 -22.62
CA GLN A 174 -5.43 -0.11 -23.26
C GLN A 174 -5.12 -1.60 -23.09
N THR A 175 -3.84 -1.97 -23.00
CA THR A 175 -3.38 -3.37 -23.09
C THR A 175 -2.71 -3.89 -21.81
N GLU A 176 -2.54 -3.06 -20.78
CA GLU A 176 -1.85 -3.43 -19.54
C GLU A 176 -2.47 -4.66 -18.86
N ILE A 177 -3.79 -4.80 -18.87
CA ILE A 177 -4.48 -5.97 -18.29
C ILE A 177 -4.12 -7.24 -19.07
N GLU A 178 -4.27 -7.22 -20.40
CA GLU A 178 -3.96 -8.36 -21.27
C GLU A 178 -2.47 -8.76 -21.16
N VAL A 179 -1.57 -7.78 -21.13
CA VAL A 179 -0.13 -8.01 -20.94
C VAL A 179 0.16 -8.60 -19.56
N ALA A 180 -0.51 -8.12 -18.51
CA ALA A 180 -0.36 -8.67 -17.17
C ALA A 180 -0.84 -10.13 -17.09
N GLU A 181 -1.97 -10.46 -17.72
CA GLU A 181 -2.49 -11.82 -17.83
C GLU A 181 -1.54 -12.73 -18.59
N TYR A 182 -0.95 -12.26 -19.69
CA TYR A 182 0.02 -13.03 -20.46
C TYR A 182 1.33 -13.29 -19.67
N LEU A 183 1.81 -12.30 -18.91
CA LEU A 183 3.07 -12.39 -18.17
C LEU A 183 2.95 -13.18 -16.86
N PHE A 184 1.83 -13.06 -16.17
CA PHE A 184 1.66 -13.59 -14.80
C PHE A 184 0.56 -14.64 -14.67
N GLY A 185 -0.15 -14.96 -15.75
CA GLY A 185 -1.33 -15.80 -15.77
C GLY A 185 -2.61 -15.05 -15.40
N THR A 186 -3.75 -15.62 -15.78
CA THR A 186 -5.06 -15.22 -15.29
C THR A 186 -5.22 -15.63 -13.84
N ASN A 187 -5.73 -14.72 -13.02
CA ASN A 187 -6.08 -14.97 -11.62
C ASN A 187 -7.27 -15.94 -11.50
#